data_AF-A0A356ZB26-F1
#
_entry.id   AF-A0A356ZB26-F1
#
_cell.length_a   1.000
_cell.length_b   1.000
_cell.length_c   1.000
_cell.angle_alpha   90.00
_cell.angle_beta   90.00
_cell.angle_gamma   90.00
#
_symmetry.space_group_name_H-M   'P 1'
#
loop_
_entity.id
_entity.type
_entity.pdbx_description
1 polymer ?
#
loop_
_entity_poly.entity_id
_entity_poly.type
_entity_poly.pdbx_seq_one_letter_code
_entity_poly.pdbx_strand_id
1 'polypeptide(L)'
;MKTTQGKDLQTIIEKATYELDKACHILNYWQNQYLFNEKPDPRAAVDWGSSSGQITPHEKQSARWYFEYAHITNFINVATDYVFAARSMLEETQEAAERSTASRIHGVPGKVHK
;
A
#
# COMPACT_ATOMS: atom_id res chain seq x y z
N MET A 1 -25.60 30.17 2.17
CA MET A 1 -24.86 28.88 2.23
C MET A 1 -23.38 29.17 2.40
N LYS A 2 -22.86 28.96 3.60
CA LYS A 2 -21.42 28.86 3.92
C LYS A 2 -21.31 27.42 4.47
N THR A 3 -20.47 26.52 3.97
CA THR A 3 -19.01 26.57 3.98
C THR A 3 -18.46 25.43 3.11
N THR A 4 -17.63 25.75 2.12
CA THR A 4 -16.67 24.80 1.57
C THR A 4 -15.38 24.99 2.37
N GLN A 5 -15.00 24.03 3.22
CA GLN A 5 -13.62 23.65 3.55
C GLN A 5 -13.59 22.80 4.82
N GLY A 6 -13.16 21.56 4.67
CA GLY A 6 -13.12 20.52 5.68
C GLY A 6 -13.68 19.25 5.07
N LYS A 7 -12.83 18.45 4.41
CA LYS A 7 -13.17 17.04 4.21
C LYS A 7 -13.49 16.51 5.62
N ASP A 8 -14.65 15.88 5.78
CA ASP A 8 -14.99 15.23 7.03
C ASP A 8 -13.87 14.24 7.39
N LEU A 9 -13.27 14.42 8.58
CA LEU A 9 -12.13 13.62 9.04
C LEU A 9 -12.48 12.13 9.00
N GLN A 10 -13.73 11.81 9.34
CA GLN A 10 -14.25 10.45 9.28
C GLN A 10 -14.19 9.90 7.85
N THR A 11 -14.65 10.68 6.85
CA THR A 11 -14.55 10.29 5.44
C THR A 11 -13.10 10.07 4.98
N ILE A 12 -12.13 10.84 5.50
CA ILE A 12 -10.71 10.65 5.14
C ILE A 12 -10.17 9.36 5.75
N ILE A 13 -10.46 9.12 7.04
CA ILE A 13 -10.05 7.90 7.73
C ILE A 13 -10.63 6.68 7.02
N GLU A 14 -11.90 6.72 6.63
CA GLU A 14 -12.56 5.65 5.88
C GLU A 14 -11.87 5.38 4.53
N LYS A 15 -11.51 6.43 3.78
CA LYS A 15 -10.79 6.29 2.52
C LYS A 15 -9.38 5.73 2.71
N ALA A 16 -8.63 6.23 3.69
CA ALA A 16 -7.29 5.73 3.98
C ALA A 16 -7.33 4.25 4.41
N THR A 17 -8.29 3.89 5.27
CA THR A 17 -8.52 2.50 5.68
C THR A 17 -8.86 1.62 4.47
N TYR A 18 -9.72 2.09 3.57
CA TYR A 18 -10.08 1.36 2.37
C TYR A 18 -8.89 1.10 1.43
N GLU A 19 -7.97 2.06 1.27
CA GLU A 19 -6.75 1.83 0.49
C GLU A 19 -5.83 0.80 1.18
N LEU A 20 -5.70 0.87 2.51
CA LEU A 20 -4.94 -0.14 3.26
C LEU A 20 -5.56 -1.55 3.14
N ASP A 21 -6.89 -1.67 3.14
CA ASP A 21 -7.57 -2.95 2.93
C ASP A 21 -7.26 -3.54 1.54
N LYS A 22 -7.20 -2.70 0.49
CA LYS A 22 -6.77 -3.15 -0.84
C LYS A 22 -5.31 -3.62 -0.85
N ALA A 23 -4.42 -2.87 -0.19
CA ALA A 23 -3.01 -3.28 -0.06
C ALA A 23 -2.91 -4.64 0.63
N CYS A 24 -3.60 -4.82 1.76
CA CYS A 24 -3.69 -6.08 2.49
C CYS A 24 -4.23 -7.21 1.61
N HIS A 25 -5.28 -6.96 0.82
CA HIS A 25 -5.84 -7.97 -0.07
C HIS A 25 -4.82 -8.46 -1.11
N ILE A 26 -4.10 -7.54 -1.76
CA ILE A 26 -3.07 -7.88 -2.75
C ILE A 26 -1.90 -8.63 -2.09
N LEU A 27 -1.43 -8.17 -0.93
CA LEU A 27 -0.34 -8.81 -0.21
C LEU A 27 -0.73 -10.21 0.28
N ASN A 28 -1.96 -10.40 0.76
CA ASN A 28 -2.47 -11.71 1.15
C ASN A 28 -2.57 -12.66 -0.05
N TYR A 29 -3.04 -12.17 -1.21
CA TYR A 29 -3.02 -12.98 -2.44
C TYR A 29 -1.59 -13.38 -2.80
N TRP A 30 -0.66 -12.44 -2.77
CA TRP A 30 0.75 -12.71 -3.05
C TRP A 30 1.34 -13.74 -2.07
N GLN A 31 1.12 -13.59 -0.77
CA GLN A 31 1.56 -14.58 0.23
C GLN A 31 0.96 -15.96 -0.06
N ASN A 32 -0.34 -16.05 -0.33
CA ASN A 32 -0.97 -17.35 -0.61
C ASN A 32 -0.43 -18.03 -1.88
N GLN A 33 0.03 -17.26 -2.88
CA GLN A 33 0.51 -17.81 -4.15
C GLN A 33 2.03 -18.03 -4.21
N TYR A 34 2.80 -17.23 -3.45
CA TYR A 34 4.25 -17.13 -3.57
C TYR A 34 4.99 -17.21 -2.22
N LEU A 35 4.31 -17.52 -1.12
CA LEU A 35 5.00 -17.87 0.13
C LEU A 35 5.63 -19.25 -0.04
N PHE A 36 6.89 -19.32 0.31
CA PHE A 36 7.77 -20.40 -0.10
C PHE A 36 8.49 -20.96 1.12
N ASN A 37 8.39 -22.27 1.31
CA ASN A 37 9.06 -22.98 2.41
C ASN A 37 10.57 -23.03 2.20
N GLU A 38 11.02 -22.96 0.95
CA GLU A 38 12.42 -22.95 0.55
C GLU A 38 12.67 -21.83 -0.45
N LYS A 39 13.86 -21.22 -0.38
CA LYS A 39 14.25 -20.12 -1.27
C LYS A 39 14.26 -20.61 -2.73
N PRO A 40 13.62 -19.89 -3.68
CA PRO A 40 13.68 -20.22 -5.10
C PRO A 40 15.13 -20.31 -5.62
N ASP A 41 15.42 -21.34 -6.41
CA ASP A 41 16.71 -21.52 -7.09
C ASP A 41 16.54 -21.38 -8.62
N PRO A 42 17.21 -20.41 -9.27
CA PRO A 42 17.21 -20.29 -10.73
C PRO A 42 17.64 -21.57 -11.46
N ARG A 43 18.50 -22.41 -10.87
CA ARG A 43 18.91 -23.69 -11.47
C ARG A 43 17.74 -24.67 -11.48
N ALA A 44 17.03 -24.80 -10.38
CA ALA A 44 15.82 -25.62 -10.29
C ALA A 44 14.71 -25.14 -11.24
N ALA A 45 14.64 -23.84 -11.54
CA ALA A 45 13.71 -23.30 -12.55
C ALA A 45 14.08 -23.74 -13.99
N VAL A 46 15.38 -23.83 -14.30
CA VAL A 46 15.86 -24.32 -15.60
C VAL A 46 15.67 -25.84 -15.72
N ASP A 47 15.92 -26.57 -14.63
CA ASP A 47 15.71 -28.01 -14.56
C ASP A 47 14.22 -28.35 -14.77
N TRP A 48 13.30 -27.56 -14.18
CA TRP A 48 11.86 -27.67 -14.46
C TRP A 48 11.54 -27.63 -15.96
N GLY A 49 12.14 -26.70 -16.72
CA GLY A 49 11.87 -26.52 -18.15
C GLY A 49 12.58 -27.53 -19.06
N SER A 50 13.58 -28.24 -18.55
CA SER A 50 14.39 -29.21 -19.31
C SER A 50 14.16 -30.67 -18.90
N SER A 51 13.46 -30.90 -17.79
CA SER A 51 13.21 -32.23 -17.23
C SER A 51 12.24 -33.05 -18.08
N SER A 52 12.66 -34.28 -18.42
CA SER A 52 11.77 -35.36 -18.90
C SER A 52 11.34 -36.31 -17.76
N GLY A 53 11.71 -35.95 -16.52
CA GLY A 53 11.52 -36.73 -15.30
C GLY A 53 10.42 -36.17 -14.39
N GLN A 54 10.39 -36.66 -13.15
CA GLN A 54 9.36 -36.29 -12.17
C GLN A 54 9.71 -34.94 -11.52
N ILE A 55 8.94 -33.89 -11.88
CA ILE A 55 9.11 -32.54 -11.36
C ILE A 55 8.87 -32.51 -9.84
N THR A 56 9.85 -32.00 -9.10
CA THR A 56 9.76 -31.78 -7.66
C THR A 56 8.95 -30.52 -7.32
N PRO A 57 8.36 -30.44 -6.11
CA PRO A 57 7.72 -29.22 -5.63
C PRO A 57 8.63 -27.99 -5.66
N HIS A 58 9.92 -28.16 -5.33
CA HIS A 58 10.92 -27.10 -5.32
C HIS A 58 11.19 -26.54 -6.72
N GLU A 59 11.34 -27.41 -7.72
CA GLU A 59 11.51 -27.00 -9.13
C GLU A 59 10.28 -26.25 -9.63
N LYS A 60 9.07 -26.76 -9.37
CA LYS A 60 7.82 -26.10 -9.75
C LYS A 60 7.69 -24.71 -9.12
N GLN A 61 8.05 -24.59 -7.84
CA GLN A 61 8.01 -23.33 -7.11
C GLN A 61 9.03 -22.33 -7.66
N SER A 62 10.27 -22.78 -7.89
CA SER A 62 11.35 -21.97 -8.43
C SER A 62 11.04 -21.49 -9.85
N ALA A 63 10.50 -22.37 -10.70
CA ALA A 63 10.03 -22.04 -12.03
C ALA A 63 8.92 -20.98 -11.99
N ARG A 64 7.91 -21.15 -11.12
CA ARG A 64 6.82 -20.17 -10.99
C ARG A 64 7.35 -18.79 -10.63
N TRP A 65 8.26 -18.70 -9.65
CA TRP A 65 8.85 -17.42 -9.27
C TRP A 65 9.67 -16.79 -10.40
N TYR A 66 10.44 -17.59 -11.13
CA TYR A 66 11.25 -17.13 -12.25
C TYR A 66 10.39 -16.59 -13.40
N PHE A 67 9.39 -17.36 -13.84
CA PHE A 67 8.54 -16.98 -14.97
C PHE A 67 7.52 -15.90 -14.63
N GLU A 68 7.06 -15.82 -13.38
CA GLU A 68 6.07 -14.83 -12.93
C GLU A 68 6.72 -13.64 -12.20
N TYR A 69 8.04 -13.48 -12.27
CA TYR A 69 8.77 -12.40 -11.58
C TYR A 69 8.17 -11.01 -11.85
N ALA A 70 7.84 -10.72 -13.12
CA ALA A 70 7.20 -9.46 -13.49
C ALA A 70 5.85 -9.26 -12.79
N HIS A 71 5.01 -10.30 -12.73
CA HIS A 71 3.72 -10.23 -12.03
C HIS A 71 3.90 -10.02 -10.52
N ILE A 72 4.89 -10.68 -9.91
CA ILE A 72 5.22 -10.53 -8.50
C ILE A 72 5.64 -9.08 -8.20
N THR A 73 6.54 -8.52 -9.01
CA THR A 73 6.96 -7.12 -8.86
C THR A 73 5.79 -6.15 -9.05
N ASN A 74 4.87 -6.45 -9.98
CA ASN A 74 3.68 -5.64 -10.19
C ASN A 74 2.73 -5.66 -8.98
N PHE A 75 2.51 -6.82 -8.34
CA PHE A 75 1.71 -6.89 -7.11
C PHE A 75 2.30 -6.03 -6.00
N ILE A 76 3.63 -6.06 -5.82
CA ILE A 76 4.32 -5.25 -4.83
C ILE A 76 4.15 -3.76 -5.13
N ASN A 77 4.30 -3.35 -6.39
CA ASN A 77 4.13 -1.95 -6.80
C ASN A 77 2.70 -1.47 -6.53
N VAL A 78 1.68 -2.24 -6.93
CA VAL A 78 0.27 -1.89 -6.70
C VAL A 78 -0.06 -1.80 -5.21
N ALA A 79 0.41 -2.74 -4.39
CA ALA A 79 0.22 -2.67 -2.94
C ALA A 79 0.90 -1.41 -2.34
N THR A 80 2.08 -1.08 -2.85
CA THR A 80 2.86 0.10 -2.45
C THR A 80 2.11 1.39 -2.80
N ASP A 81 1.50 1.47 -3.99
CA ASP A 81 0.70 2.62 -4.42
C ASP A 81 -0.49 2.86 -3.49
N TYR A 82 -1.19 1.81 -3.07
CA TYR A 82 -2.28 1.92 -2.11
C TYR A 82 -1.81 2.42 -0.73
N VAL A 83 -0.67 1.92 -0.24
CA VAL A 83 -0.06 2.39 1.01
C VAL A 83 0.32 3.87 0.91
N PHE A 84 0.93 4.29 -0.20
CA PHE A 84 1.26 5.70 -0.43
C PHE A 84 0.01 6.57 -0.52
N ALA A 85 -1.04 6.13 -1.22
CA ALA A 85 -2.29 6.86 -1.30
C ALA A 85 -2.92 7.07 0.09
N ALA A 86 -2.97 6.01 0.92
CA ALA A 86 -3.43 6.09 2.30
C ALA A 86 -2.62 7.10 3.12
N ARG A 87 -1.29 7.02 3.02
CA ARG A 87 -0.36 7.90 3.73
C ARG A 87 -0.53 9.36 3.34
N SER A 88 -0.57 9.67 2.04
CA SER A 88 -0.74 11.04 1.54
C SER A 88 -2.05 11.67 2.04
N MET A 89 -3.14 10.91 2.07
CA MET A 89 -4.42 11.41 2.60
C MET A 89 -4.35 11.79 4.09
N LEU A 90 -3.62 11.02 4.88
CA LEU A 90 -3.44 11.28 6.31
C LEU A 90 -2.50 12.47 6.56
N GLU A 91 -1.39 12.55 5.83
CA GLU A 91 -0.41 13.65 5.91
C GLU A 91 -1.04 14.99 5.51
N GLU A 92 -1.77 15.05 4.38
CA GLU A 92 -2.51 16.25 3.97
C GLU A 92 -3.49 16.73 5.04
N THR A 93 -4.12 15.79 5.76
CA THR A 93 -5.09 16.08 6.81
C THR A 93 -4.42 16.60 8.07
N GLN A 94 -3.29 16.02 8.44
CA GLN A 94 -2.49 16.48 9.57
C GLN A 94 -1.98 17.91 9.32
N GLU A 95 -1.42 18.19 8.15
CA GLU A 95 -0.97 19.53 7.77
C GLU A 95 -2.12 20.55 7.79
N ALA A 96 -3.30 20.18 7.30
CA ALA A 96 -4.47 21.06 7.31
C ALA A 96 -4.93 21.38 8.74
N ALA A 97 -4.87 20.39 9.65
CA ALA A 97 -5.18 20.58 11.06
C ALA A 97 -4.20 21.55 11.74
N GLU A 98 -2.89 21.39 11.48
CA GLU A 98 -1.83 22.25 12.02
C GLU A 98 -1.93 23.71 11.51
N ARG A 99 -2.27 23.92 10.23
CA ARG A 99 -2.50 25.28 9.69
C ARG A 99 -3.72 25.95 10.32
N SER A 100 -4.77 25.18 10.59
CA SER A 100 -6.00 25.68 11.22
C SER A 100 -5.75 26.12 12.67
N THR A 101 -4.97 25.34 13.43
CA THR A 101 -4.61 25.71 14.82
C THR A 101 -3.70 26.93 14.86
N ALA A 102 -2.70 27.03 13.97
CA ALA A 102 -1.81 28.19 13.88
C ALA A 102 -2.56 29.50 13.53
N SER A 103 -3.50 29.46 12.58
CA SER A 103 -4.33 30.62 12.22
C SER A 103 -5.21 31.11 13.38
N ARG A 104 -5.71 30.18 14.21
CA ARG A 104 -6.55 30.49 15.38
C ARG A 104 -5.78 31.20 16.50
N ILE A 105 -4.47 30.94 16.62
CA ILE A 105 -3.59 31.53 17.64
C ILE A 105 -3.16 32.96 17.26
N HIS A 106 -3.08 33.29 15.97
CA HIS A 106 -2.64 34.62 15.49
C HIS A 106 -3.79 35.61 15.20
N GLY A 107 -5.05 35.22 15.42
CA GLY A 107 -6.24 35.99 15.04
C GLY A 107 -6.88 36.91 16.10
N VAL A 108 -6.22 37.28 17.22
CA VAL A 108 -6.83 38.17 18.23
C VAL A 108 -6.07 39.49 18.40
N PRO A 109 -6.48 40.58 17.71
CA PRO A 109 -6.28 41.95 18.18
C PRO A 109 -7.49 42.39 19.02
N GLY A 110 -7.21 42.84 20.24
CA GLY A 110 -8.21 43.19 21.24
C GLY A 110 -9.18 44.28 20.79
N LYS A 111 -10.48 44.04 21.03
CA LYS A 111 -11.46 45.12 21.11
C LYS A 111 -11.27 45.84 22.44
N VAL A 112 -10.51 46.94 22.40
CA VAL A 112 -10.44 47.92 23.47
C VAL A 112 -11.82 48.58 23.58
N HIS A 113 -12.45 48.44 24.75
CA HIS A 113 -13.64 49.21 25.13
C HIS A 113 -13.34 50.70 25.16
N LYS A 114 -14.23 51.50 24.55
CA LYS A 114 -14.61 52.82 25.05
C LYS A 114 -16.09 53.02 24.78
#